data_AF-A0A3S8RQ75-F1
#
_entry.id   AF-A0A3S8RQ75-F1
#
_cell.length_a   1.000
_cell.length_b   1.000
_cell.length_c   1.000
_cell.angle_alpha   90.00
_cell.angle_beta   90.00
_cell.angle_gamma   90.00
#
_symmetry.space_group_name_H-M   'P 1'
#
loop_
_entity.id
_entity.type
_entity.pdbx_description
1 polymer ?
#
loop_
_entity_poly.entity_id
_entity_poly.type
_entity_poly.pdbx_seq_one_letter_code
_entity_poly.pdbx_strand_id
1 'polypeptide(L)'
;MYEEKNLIDAETFYQKALNNKTIQYKEELIASRLDELAPITTIKESLSNIADQASEAAHENNFERLMSAYADLQEVRSSYMAPEGRYSEYYRQLSEQYGISQSFTDYFQNFRRTLLEQPKHNLDDGSYENESFKWKLLRIPAHFFGTEQEWLDELNAAFKQYDEAKLERIMASGYVEAMLQNASTMLDEYKKHNHDAPWITIKTNDLMESLLKKDWDNEDYAAFALHSRQFETFASSASPRSKVLTYAKDGIARLLRTAQKHAKSGNYQEAIDLYKAIGNYQDTKADIQATELAWTAAEPVRLLPVPNDSEGYKHVAGGVNQFGSNVYVAATDASNQLFFARMNSEGSVQTLSNRELTSLEPIRSMRIDPTLSTSSTPVVVVETESATRKTLYAAFEVLEDRIKPMFWIDADDLSIQAPDTLHVVNPHGQGEGETAIFVRYGDNFEFTGVKQSYVDIDADTVSQYPGTLVRFTSTITSPGTGETLAFGENKYLLLQGDFTFYEGEATITGRFTGYKELYTEAPSTHDGEDQFTSTPDETIITPEPAAQIIYVPVVQVESIMQ
;
A
#
# COMPACT_ATOMS: atom_id res chain seq x y z
N MET A 1 -61.12 78.35 14.31
CA MET A 1 -60.33 77.21 13.80
C MET A 1 -58.95 77.63 13.29
N TYR A 2 -58.82 78.29 12.13
CA TYR A 2 -57.50 78.70 11.61
C TYR A 2 -56.76 79.69 12.53
N GLU A 3 -57.43 80.75 12.98
CA GLU A 3 -56.87 81.76 13.90
C GLU A 3 -56.58 81.18 15.31
N GLU A 4 -57.28 80.11 15.68
CA GLU A 4 -57.10 79.37 16.94
C GLU A 4 -56.00 78.31 16.86
N LYS A 5 -55.26 78.26 15.74
CA LYS A 5 -54.21 77.26 15.43
C LYS A 5 -54.71 75.81 15.43
N ASN A 6 -56.02 75.59 15.30
CA ASN A 6 -56.58 74.27 15.00
C ASN A 6 -56.54 74.04 13.48
N LEU A 7 -55.34 73.74 12.97
CA LEU A 7 -55.07 73.69 11.53
C LEU A 7 -55.63 72.43 10.85
N ILE A 8 -55.75 71.30 11.58
CA ILE A 8 -56.32 70.05 11.05
C ILE A 8 -57.81 70.20 10.74
N ASP A 9 -58.59 70.76 11.67
CA ASP A 9 -60.01 71.01 11.43
C ASP A 9 -60.20 72.12 10.39
N ALA A 10 -59.37 73.18 10.44
CA ALA A 10 -59.41 74.24 9.44
C ALA A 10 -59.19 73.70 8.03
N GLU A 11 -58.18 72.84 7.81
CA GLU A 11 -57.91 72.17 6.53
C GLU A 11 -59.13 71.36 6.08
N THR A 12 -59.69 70.56 6.98
CA THR A 12 -60.83 69.70 6.67
C THR A 12 -62.06 70.50 6.23
N PHE A 13 -62.36 71.63 6.91
CA PHE A 13 -63.50 72.47 6.55
C PHE A 13 -63.26 73.30 5.29
N TYR A 14 -62.04 73.81 5.07
CA TYR A 14 -61.71 74.51 3.82
C TYR A 14 -61.74 73.56 2.62
N GLN A 15 -61.27 72.32 2.75
CA GLN A 15 -61.41 71.30 1.70
C GLN A 15 -62.87 70.97 1.41
N LYS A 16 -63.72 70.85 2.43
CA LYS A 16 -65.17 70.65 2.24
C LYS A 16 -65.83 71.85 1.54
N ALA A 17 -65.41 73.07 1.87
CA ALA A 17 -65.90 74.28 1.22
C ALA A 17 -65.50 74.33 -0.26
N LEU A 18 -64.22 74.07 -0.58
CA LEU A 18 -63.72 74.01 -1.96
C LEU A 18 -64.46 72.96 -2.80
N ASN A 19 -64.77 71.80 -2.22
CA ASN A 19 -65.47 70.70 -2.90
C ASN A 19 -66.99 70.93 -3.02
N ASN A 20 -67.55 71.99 -2.44
CA ASN A 20 -68.98 72.29 -2.54
C ASN A 20 -69.31 72.99 -3.86
N LYS A 21 -69.83 72.22 -4.82
CA LYS A 21 -70.19 72.73 -6.15
C LYS A 21 -71.45 73.60 -6.17
N THR A 22 -72.20 73.69 -5.06
CA THR A 22 -73.51 74.35 -5.00
C THR A 22 -73.43 75.77 -4.45
N ILE A 23 -72.44 76.08 -3.61
CA ILE A 23 -72.28 77.39 -2.97
C ILE A 23 -70.89 77.93 -3.28
N GLN A 24 -70.82 79.01 -4.06
CA GLN A 24 -69.58 79.72 -4.33
C GLN A 24 -69.46 80.90 -3.35
N TYR A 25 -68.53 80.83 -2.40
CA TYR A 25 -68.36 81.83 -1.36
C TYR A 25 -66.89 81.98 -0.96
N LYS A 26 -66.32 83.15 -1.25
CA LYS A 26 -64.92 83.51 -0.94
C LYS A 26 -63.89 82.51 -1.48
N GLU A 27 -64.08 82.04 -2.71
CA GLU A 27 -63.23 81.02 -3.36
C GLU A 27 -61.74 81.37 -3.33
N GLU A 28 -61.36 82.62 -3.59
CA GLU A 28 -59.95 83.06 -3.53
C GLU A 28 -59.35 82.96 -2.12
N LEU A 29 -60.15 83.26 -1.08
CA LEU A 29 -59.70 83.13 0.31
C LEU A 29 -59.61 81.66 0.71
N ILE A 30 -60.54 80.82 0.28
CA ILE A 30 -60.50 79.37 0.51
C ILE A 30 -59.24 78.78 -0.14
N ALA A 31 -58.98 79.11 -1.41
CA ALA A 31 -57.79 78.67 -2.12
C ALA A 31 -56.50 79.14 -1.42
N SER A 32 -56.39 80.44 -1.09
CA SER A 32 -55.22 80.97 -0.39
C SER A 32 -55.00 80.33 0.99
N ARG A 33 -56.07 80.01 1.74
CA ARG A 33 -55.95 79.32 3.03
C ARG A 33 -55.58 77.86 2.88
N LEU A 34 -56.03 77.19 1.81
CA LEU A 34 -55.60 75.83 1.49
C LEU A 34 -54.14 75.79 1.06
N ASP A 35 -53.64 76.80 0.33
CA ASP A 35 -52.21 76.91 0.01
C ASP A 35 -51.35 77.02 1.29
N GLU A 36 -51.78 77.81 2.26
CA GLU A 36 -51.11 77.93 3.58
C GLU A 36 -51.19 76.64 4.41
N LEU A 37 -52.26 75.85 4.23
CA LEU A 37 -52.50 74.57 4.90
C LEU A 37 -51.95 73.36 4.13
N ALA A 38 -51.32 73.56 2.97
CA ALA A 38 -50.81 72.49 2.12
C ALA A 38 -49.91 71.47 2.87
N PRO A 39 -49.06 71.86 3.85
CA PRO A 39 -48.32 70.87 4.64
C PRO A 39 -49.22 69.95 5.49
N ILE A 40 -50.35 70.45 6.02
CA ILE A 40 -51.31 69.64 6.78
C ILE A 40 -52.04 68.66 5.84
N THR A 41 -52.45 69.13 4.66
CA THR A 41 -53.03 68.26 3.61
C THR A 41 -52.03 67.16 3.21
N THR A 42 -50.76 67.51 2.99
CA THR A 42 -49.70 66.56 2.62
C THR A 42 -49.49 65.50 3.70
N ILE A 43 -49.43 65.88 4.98
CA ILE A 43 -49.31 64.92 6.09
C ILE A 43 -50.51 63.97 6.12
N LYS A 44 -51.73 64.51 5.98
CA LYS A 44 -52.97 63.73 6.02
C LYS A 44 -53.07 62.74 4.87
N GLU A 45 -52.78 63.16 3.64
CA GLU A 45 -52.75 62.30 2.47
C GLU A 45 -51.68 61.21 2.57
N SER A 46 -50.47 61.58 3.02
CA SER A 46 -49.37 60.62 3.18
C SER A 46 -49.70 59.55 4.23
N LEU A 47 -50.18 59.96 5.41
CA LEU A 47 -50.53 59.03 6.49
C LEU A 47 -51.73 58.14 6.13
N SER A 48 -52.75 58.69 5.46
CA SER A 48 -53.89 57.90 5.00
C SER A 48 -53.45 56.86 3.96
N ASN A 49 -52.66 57.25 2.96
CA ASN A 49 -52.17 56.34 1.94
C ASN A 49 -51.27 55.25 2.53
N ILE A 50 -50.38 55.59 3.47
CA ILE A 50 -49.55 54.62 4.20
C ILE A 50 -50.42 53.64 4.99
N ALA A 51 -51.46 54.12 5.69
CA ALA A 51 -52.37 53.26 6.44
C ALA A 51 -53.10 52.28 5.51
N ASP A 52 -53.62 52.76 4.38
CA ASP A 52 -54.31 51.92 3.39
C ASP A 52 -53.36 50.86 2.79
N GLN A 53 -52.16 51.27 2.37
CA GLN A 53 -51.15 50.37 1.80
C GLN A 53 -50.67 49.33 2.81
N ALA A 54 -50.44 49.72 4.06
CA ALA A 54 -50.01 48.81 5.12
C ALA A 54 -51.12 47.81 5.47
N SER A 55 -52.38 48.26 5.53
CA SER A 55 -53.54 47.41 5.78
C SER A 55 -53.73 46.38 4.66
N GLU A 56 -53.64 46.82 3.39
CA GLU A 56 -53.74 45.93 2.23
C GLU A 56 -52.59 44.90 2.24
N ALA A 57 -51.36 45.35 2.47
CA ALA A 57 -50.19 44.47 2.56
C ALA A 57 -50.33 43.42 3.68
N ALA A 58 -50.85 43.81 4.85
CA ALA A 58 -51.10 42.90 5.95
C ALA A 58 -52.20 41.89 5.62
N HIS A 59 -53.27 42.31 4.94
CA HIS A 59 -54.37 41.43 4.52
C HIS A 59 -53.90 40.39 3.47
N GLU A 60 -53.06 40.81 2.54
CA GLU A 60 -52.47 39.95 1.49
C GLU A 60 -51.30 39.09 1.99
N ASN A 61 -50.89 39.21 3.25
CA ASN A 61 -49.65 38.64 3.80
C ASN A 61 -48.40 39.00 2.97
N ASN A 62 -48.38 40.20 2.38
CA ASN A 62 -47.28 40.69 1.55
C ASN A 62 -46.26 41.48 2.39
N PHE A 63 -45.27 40.75 2.91
CA PHE A 63 -44.23 41.32 3.79
C PHE A 63 -43.45 42.48 3.13
N GLU A 64 -43.09 42.36 1.86
CA GLU A 64 -42.30 43.39 1.17
C GLU A 64 -43.08 44.69 1.00
N ARG A 65 -44.39 44.59 0.73
CA ARG A 65 -45.28 45.75 0.63
C ARG A 65 -45.47 46.43 1.99
N LEU A 66 -45.56 45.66 3.07
CA LEU A 66 -45.62 46.21 4.43
C LEU A 66 -44.30 46.93 4.80
N MET A 67 -43.15 46.34 4.48
CA MET A 67 -41.84 46.97 4.71
C MET A 67 -41.68 48.27 3.90
N SER A 68 -42.23 48.33 2.69
CA SER A 68 -42.24 49.55 1.88
C SER A 68 -43.10 50.64 2.52
N ALA A 69 -44.34 50.32 2.94
CA ALA A 69 -45.19 51.26 3.65
C ALA A 69 -44.57 51.74 4.98
N TYR A 70 -43.83 50.87 5.67
CA TYR A 70 -43.09 51.25 6.87
C TYR A 70 -41.91 52.19 6.58
N ALA A 71 -41.20 52.00 5.46
CA ALA A 71 -40.14 52.90 5.03
C ALA A 71 -40.70 54.30 4.69
N ASP A 72 -41.81 54.35 3.95
CA ASP A 72 -42.52 55.59 3.63
C ASP A 72 -42.96 56.31 4.91
N LEU A 73 -43.44 55.56 5.92
CA LEU A 73 -43.75 56.09 7.24
C LEU A 73 -42.53 56.71 7.93
N GLN A 74 -41.36 56.07 7.87
CA GLN A 74 -40.14 56.63 8.44
C GLN A 74 -39.71 57.91 7.73
N GLU A 75 -39.87 57.98 6.40
CA GLU A 75 -39.57 59.18 5.61
C GLU A 75 -40.48 60.36 6.01
N VAL A 76 -41.80 60.12 6.05
CA VAL A 76 -42.78 61.13 6.50
C VAL A 76 -42.48 61.56 7.94
N ARG A 77 -42.22 60.60 8.84
CA ARG A 77 -41.85 60.90 10.23
C ARG A 77 -40.61 61.78 10.28
N SER A 78 -39.55 61.45 9.53
CA SER A 78 -38.30 62.22 9.53
C SER A 78 -38.50 63.66 9.02
N SER A 79 -39.42 63.86 8.08
CA SER A 79 -39.73 65.17 7.49
C SER A 79 -40.48 66.10 8.44
N TYR A 80 -41.34 65.55 9.30
CA TYR A 80 -42.25 66.35 10.14
C TYR A 80 -41.98 66.29 11.65
N MET A 81 -41.17 65.35 12.13
CA MET A 81 -40.80 65.19 13.56
C MET A 81 -39.41 65.74 13.89
N ALA A 82 -38.93 66.76 13.18
CA ALA A 82 -37.69 67.46 13.53
C ALA A 82 -37.82 68.23 14.87
N PRO A 83 -36.74 68.36 15.66
CA PRO A 83 -36.74 69.19 16.87
C PRO A 83 -37.19 70.61 16.55
N GLU A 84 -38.18 71.14 17.31
CA GLU A 84 -38.81 72.45 17.09
C GLU A 84 -39.57 72.63 15.75
N GLY A 85 -39.86 71.53 15.05
CA GLY A 85 -40.62 71.57 13.80
C GLY A 85 -42.03 72.12 13.99
N ARG A 86 -42.40 73.13 13.19
CA ARG A 86 -43.72 73.82 13.20
C ARG A 86 -44.92 72.87 13.02
N TYR A 87 -44.70 71.67 12.48
CA TYR A 87 -45.74 70.69 12.16
C TYR A 87 -45.71 69.41 13.00
N SER A 88 -44.79 69.29 13.96
CA SER A 88 -44.58 68.06 14.76
C SER A 88 -45.82 67.65 15.56
N GLU A 89 -46.47 68.60 16.23
CA GLU A 89 -47.71 68.37 16.97
C GLU A 89 -48.89 67.93 16.08
N TYR A 90 -48.99 68.49 14.87
CA TYR A 90 -50.05 68.11 13.93
C TYR A 90 -49.80 66.71 13.35
N TYR A 91 -48.54 66.37 13.05
CA TYR A 91 -48.17 65.00 12.68
C TYR A 91 -48.56 64.00 13.77
N ARG A 92 -48.26 64.31 15.04
CA ARG A 92 -48.60 63.43 16.18
C ARG A 92 -50.10 63.21 16.28
N GLN A 93 -50.91 64.27 16.19
CA GLN A 93 -52.37 64.18 16.22
C GLN A 93 -52.94 63.38 15.05
N LEU A 94 -52.46 63.63 13.82
CA LEU A 94 -52.91 62.87 12.64
C LEU A 94 -52.47 61.40 12.69
N SER A 95 -51.24 61.14 13.11
CA SER A 95 -50.73 59.77 13.27
C SER A 95 -51.52 58.97 14.31
N GLU A 96 -51.99 59.63 15.38
CA GLU A 96 -52.88 59.04 16.38
C GLU A 96 -54.30 58.84 15.83
N GLN A 97 -54.84 59.83 15.11
CA GLN A 97 -56.15 59.75 14.46
C GLN A 97 -56.25 58.58 13.47
N TYR A 98 -55.19 58.32 12.70
CA TYR A 98 -55.10 57.19 11.78
C TYR A 98 -54.67 55.87 12.45
N GLY A 99 -54.38 55.87 13.76
CA GLY A 99 -53.99 54.66 14.49
C GLY A 99 -52.65 54.03 14.07
N ILE A 100 -51.78 54.78 13.38
CA ILE A 100 -50.60 54.27 12.67
C ILE A 100 -49.73 53.37 13.56
N SER A 101 -49.38 53.85 14.76
CA SER A 101 -48.48 53.11 15.66
C SER A 101 -49.07 51.76 16.08
N GLN A 102 -50.36 51.71 16.39
CA GLN A 102 -51.03 50.48 16.81
C GLN A 102 -51.15 49.52 15.63
N SER A 103 -51.59 50.00 14.46
CA SER A 103 -51.74 49.19 13.26
C SER A 103 -50.43 48.52 12.82
N PHE A 104 -49.33 49.26 12.73
CA PHE A 104 -48.03 48.66 12.38
C PHE A 104 -47.53 47.67 13.44
N THR A 105 -47.78 47.94 14.73
CA THR A 105 -47.46 46.98 15.80
C THR A 105 -48.22 45.68 15.60
N ASP A 106 -49.54 45.75 15.35
CA ASP A 106 -50.39 44.58 15.14
C ASP A 106 -49.99 43.81 13.87
N TYR A 107 -49.68 44.53 12.77
CA TYR A 107 -49.23 43.92 11.52
C TYR A 107 -47.91 43.16 11.71
N PHE A 108 -46.91 43.78 12.34
CA PHE A 108 -45.63 43.11 12.58
C PHE A 108 -45.74 41.96 13.60
N GLN A 109 -46.60 42.07 14.62
CA GLN A 109 -46.91 40.95 15.51
C GLN A 109 -47.51 39.76 14.76
N ASN A 110 -48.42 40.02 13.82
CA ASN A 110 -49.00 38.97 12.99
C ASN A 110 -47.93 38.30 12.10
N PHE A 111 -47.10 39.10 11.40
CA PHE A 111 -46.00 38.57 10.59
C PHE A 111 -45.00 37.78 11.44
N ARG A 112 -44.62 38.27 12.62
CA ARG A 112 -43.75 37.55 13.56
C ARG A 112 -44.31 36.17 13.88
N ARG A 113 -45.59 36.09 14.26
CA ARG A 113 -46.25 34.80 14.56
C ARG A 113 -46.19 33.85 13.36
N THR A 114 -46.62 34.30 12.18
CA THR A 114 -46.65 33.44 10.99
C THR A 114 -45.26 33.01 10.54
N LEU A 115 -44.27 33.90 10.60
CA LEU A 115 -42.89 33.59 10.19
C LEU A 115 -42.20 32.66 11.20
N LEU A 116 -42.50 32.75 12.50
CA LEU A 116 -41.98 31.84 13.52
C LEU A 116 -42.66 30.45 13.51
N GLU A 117 -43.83 30.32 12.88
CA GLU A 117 -44.49 29.03 12.66
C GLU A 117 -43.91 28.27 11.44
N GLN A 118 -43.40 28.97 10.42
CA GLN A 118 -42.80 28.37 9.23
C GLN A 118 -41.66 27.37 9.51
N PRO A 119 -40.69 27.62 10.42
CA PRO A 119 -39.66 26.63 10.73
C PRO A 119 -40.24 25.27 11.14
N LYS A 120 -41.33 25.26 11.90
CA LYS A 120 -41.99 24.02 12.33
C LYS A 120 -42.59 23.27 11.13
N HIS A 121 -43.29 23.96 10.24
CA HIS A 121 -43.83 23.39 9.01
C HIS A 121 -42.73 22.83 8.11
N ASN A 122 -41.67 23.60 7.87
CA ASN A 122 -40.53 23.17 7.06
C ASN A 122 -39.86 21.91 7.64
N LEU A 123 -39.74 21.82 8.97
CA LEU A 123 -39.26 20.61 9.61
C LEU A 123 -40.23 19.47 9.35
N ASP A 124 -41.50 19.58 9.76
CA ASP A 124 -42.52 18.53 9.69
C ASP A 124 -42.71 17.98 8.27
N ASP A 125 -42.69 18.84 7.25
CA ASP A 125 -42.85 18.46 5.83
C ASP A 125 -41.53 18.01 5.18
N GLY A 126 -40.38 18.20 5.84
CA GLY A 126 -39.05 17.91 5.28
C GLY A 126 -38.67 18.76 4.07
N SER A 127 -39.33 19.91 3.88
CA SER A 127 -39.09 20.83 2.77
C SER A 127 -38.30 22.05 3.24
N TYR A 128 -37.12 22.23 2.65
CA TYR A 128 -36.16 23.27 3.03
C TYR A 128 -35.91 24.31 1.92
N GLU A 129 -36.76 24.34 0.89
CA GLU A 129 -36.59 25.22 -0.26
C GLU A 129 -36.85 26.70 0.09
N ASN A 130 -37.77 26.96 1.01
CA ASN A 130 -38.15 28.31 1.42
C ASN A 130 -37.79 28.58 2.89
N GLU A 131 -36.61 29.14 3.10
CA GLU A 131 -36.16 29.64 4.40
C GLU A 131 -36.21 31.18 4.50
N SER A 132 -36.99 31.83 3.62
CA SER A 132 -37.10 33.30 3.59
C SER A 132 -37.60 33.90 4.89
N PHE A 133 -38.22 33.10 5.77
CA PHE A 133 -38.67 33.54 7.09
C PHE A 133 -37.55 34.13 7.94
N LYS A 134 -36.34 33.57 7.90
CA LYS A 134 -35.19 34.05 8.68
C LYS A 134 -34.86 35.49 8.31
N TRP A 135 -34.74 35.71 7.00
CA TRP A 135 -34.32 36.99 6.44
C TRP A 135 -35.42 38.05 6.56
N LYS A 136 -36.70 37.64 6.50
CA LYS A 136 -37.85 38.53 6.78
C LYS A 136 -37.89 38.93 8.25
N LEU A 137 -37.71 37.99 9.18
CA LEU A 137 -37.69 38.26 10.62
C LEU A 137 -36.58 39.24 11.03
N LEU A 138 -35.37 39.08 10.48
CA LEU A 138 -34.25 40.01 10.72
C LEU A 138 -34.52 41.44 10.22
N ARG A 139 -35.44 41.62 9.27
CA ARG A 139 -35.82 42.95 8.74
C ARG A 139 -36.92 43.63 9.55
N ILE A 140 -37.60 42.91 10.46
CA ILE A 140 -38.64 43.53 11.28
C ILE A 140 -37.98 44.45 12.31
N PRO A 141 -38.39 45.72 12.40
CA PRO A 141 -37.79 46.66 13.35
C PRO A 141 -37.98 46.21 14.81
N ALA A 142 -36.88 46.16 15.57
CA ALA A 142 -36.89 45.61 16.93
C ALA A 142 -37.76 46.38 17.93
N HIS A 143 -37.96 47.69 17.73
CA HIS A 143 -38.77 48.52 18.64
C HIS A 143 -40.24 48.10 18.77
N PHE A 144 -40.73 47.22 17.88
CA PHE A 144 -42.04 46.59 18.02
C PHE A 144 -42.07 45.44 19.04
N PHE A 145 -40.91 44.89 19.41
CA PHE A 145 -40.79 43.69 20.24
C PHE A 145 -39.86 43.83 21.44
N GLY A 146 -39.25 45.00 21.65
CA GLY A 146 -38.36 45.27 22.77
C GLY A 146 -37.12 46.03 22.31
N THR A 147 -35.99 45.73 22.94
CA THR A 147 -34.69 46.22 22.49
C THR A 147 -34.18 45.43 21.29
N GLU A 148 -33.24 46.02 20.54
CA GLU A 148 -32.56 45.36 19.42
C GLU A 148 -31.90 44.04 19.85
N GLN A 149 -31.26 44.02 21.03
CA GLN A 149 -30.61 42.84 21.57
C GLN A 149 -31.63 41.74 21.94
N GLU A 150 -32.71 42.08 22.66
CA GLU A 150 -33.73 41.11 23.05
C GLU A 150 -34.38 40.45 21.82
N TRP A 151 -34.65 41.24 20.78
CA TRP A 151 -35.21 40.72 19.54
C TRP A 151 -34.22 39.81 18.81
N LEU A 152 -32.95 40.23 18.72
CA LEU A 152 -31.90 39.44 18.08
C LEU A 152 -31.66 38.10 18.81
N ASP A 153 -31.68 38.11 20.15
CA ASP A 153 -31.52 36.90 20.97
C ASP A 153 -32.66 35.91 20.75
N GLU A 154 -33.91 36.41 20.64
CA GLU A 154 -35.06 35.56 20.31
C GLU A 154 -34.92 34.93 18.92
N LEU A 155 -34.53 35.72 17.92
CA LEU A 155 -34.32 35.23 16.56
C LEU A 155 -33.19 34.20 16.49
N ASN A 156 -32.06 34.47 17.14
CA ASN A 156 -30.94 33.54 17.20
C ASN A 156 -31.34 32.21 17.84
N ALA A 157 -32.15 32.24 18.90
CA ALA A 157 -32.66 31.02 19.53
C ALA A 157 -33.55 30.22 18.57
N ALA A 158 -34.48 30.87 17.87
CA ALA A 158 -35.36 30.22 16.91
C ALA A 158 -34.60 29.65 15.70
N PHE A 159 -33.66 30.43 15.15
CA PHE A 159 -32.83 30.03 14.03
C PHE A 159 -31.92 28.86 14.37
N LYS A 160 -31.26 28.93 15.53
CA LYS A 160 -30.45 27.83 16.06
C LYS A 160 -31.27 26.55 16.19
N GLN A 161 -32.43 26.62 16.84
CA GLN A 161 -33.28 25.44 17.04
C GLN A 161 -33.67 24.79 15.70
N TYR A 162 -34.06 25.61 14.71
CA TYR A 162 -34.41 25.12 13.39
C TYR A 162 -33.22 24.50 12.64
N ASP A 163 -32.10 25.22 12.61
CA ASP A 163 -30.89 24.82 11.87
C ASP A 163 -30.30 23.52 12.43
N GLU A 164 -30.21 23.40 13.74
CA GLU A 164 -29.71 22.19 14.40
C GLU A 164 -30.63 21.00 14.12
N ALA A 165 -31.96 21.18 14.21
CA ALA A 165 -32.93 20.12 13.93
C ALA A 165 -32.91 19.70 12.44
N LYS A 166 -32.71 20.65 11.51
CA LYS A 166 -32.56 20.37 10.09
C LYS A 166 -31.34 19.49 9.83
N LEU A 167 -30.17 19.87 10.36
CA LEU A 167 -28.94 19.10 10.20
C LEU A 167 -29.06 17.69 10.81
N GLU A 168 -29.69 17.56 11.97
CA GLU A 168 -29.97 16.27 12.60
C GLU A 168 -30.85 15.37 11.73
N ARG A 169 -31.94 15.91 11.15
CA ARG A 169 -32.84 15.14 10.27
C ARG A 169 -32.15 14.67 9.00
N ILE A 170 -31.35 15.54 8.37
CA ILE A 170 -30.57 15.16 7.19
C ILE A 170 -29.54 14.08 7.57
N MET A 171 -28.83 14.24 8.69
CA MET A 171 -27.88 13.23 9.16
C MET A 171 -28.56 11.88 9.48
N ALA A 172 -29.74 11.91 10.10
CA ALA A 172 -30.51 10.71 10.43
C ALA A 172 -30.98 9.91 9.20
N SER A 173 -31.08 10.57 8.04
CA SER A 173 -31.37 9.90 6.76
C SER A 173 -30.16 9.16 6.16
N GLY A 174 -28.97 9.26 6.78
CA GLY A 174 -27.75 8.58 6.37
C GLY A 174 -26.92 9.30 5.30
N TYR A 175 -27.38 10.44 4.79
CA TYR A 175 -26.70 11.19 3.74
C TYR A 175 -25.75 12.26 4.31
N VAL A 176 -24.54 11.83 4.71
CA VAL A 176 -23.49 12.69 5.28
C VAL A 176 -23.11 13.84 4.36
N GLU A 177 -22.89 13.56 3.08
CA GLU A 177 -22.54 14.57 2.07
C GLU A 177 -23.64 15.63 1.92
N ALA A 178 -24.90 15.21 1.93
CA ALA A 178 -26.03 16.13 1.87
C ALA A 178 -26.11 17.03 3.11
N MET A 179 -25.81 16.49 4.30
CA MET A 179 -25.74 17.26 5.54
C MET A 179 -24.62 18.32 5.47
N LEU A 180 -23.41 17.94 5.05
CA LEU A 180 -22.28 18.87 4.92
C LEU A 180 -22.50 19.94 3.85
N GLN A 181 -23.15 19.58 2.73
CA GLN A 181 -23.53 20.54 1.69
C GLN A 181 -24.59 21.52 2.20
N ASN A 182 -25.57 21.05 2.98
CA ASN A 182 -26.56 21.93 3.61
C ASN A 182 -25.91 22.86 4.62
N ALA A 183 -25.03 22.36 5.49
CA ALA A 183 -24.29 23.18 6.44
C ALA A 183 -23.48 24.28 5.72
N SER A 184 -22.80 23.95 4.63
CA SER A 184 -22.07 24.92 3.79
C SER A 184 -23.00 26.00 3.23
N THR A 185 -24.12 25.57 2.63
CA THR A 185 -25.12 26.46 2.03
C THR A 185 -25.72 27.41 3.08
N MET A 186 -26.00 26.90 4.28
CA MET A 186 -26.54 27.70 5.37
C MET A 186 -25.52 28.75 5.81
N LEU A 187 -24.24 28.38 5.99
CA LEU A 187 -23.17 29.34 6.33
C LEU A 187 -23.04 30.45 5.28
N ASP A 188 -23.13 30.11 3.99
CA ASP A 188 -23.07 31.08 2.91
C ASP A 188 -24.28 32.03 2.92
N GLU A 189 -25.50 31.53 3.16
CA GLU A 189 -26.69 32.36 3.26
C GLU A 189 -26.64 33.29 4.48
N TYR A 190 -26.21 32.81 5.65
CA TYR A 190 -26.01 33.66 6.83
C TYR A 190 -24.98 34.76 6.58
N LYS A 191 -23.87 34.43 5.93
CA LYS A 191 -22.83 35.39 5.53
C LYS A 191 -23.38 36.44 4.55
N LYS A 192 -24.17 36.04 3.57
CA LYS A 192 -24.83 36.94 2.59
C LYS A 192 -25.81 37.90 3.28
N HIS A 193 -26.42 37.49 4.38
CA HIS A 193 -27.29 38.30 5.21
C HIS A 193 -26.56 39.03 6.35
N ASN A 194 -25.22 38.99 6.37
CA ASN A 194 -24.37 39.64 7.39
C ASN A 194 -24.77 39.28 8.82
N HIS A 195 -25.07 38.01 9.05
CA HIS A 195 -25.50 37.48 10.34
C HIS A 195 -24.65 36.26 10.72
N ASP A 196 -24.16 36.23 11.96
CA ASP A 196 -23.28 35.18 12.43
C ASP A 196 -24.08 33.99 12.98
N ALA A 197 -23.82 32.79 12.45
CA ALA A 197 -24.49 31.54 12.86
C ALA A 197 -23.47 30.48 13.34
N PRO A 198 -22.76 30.70 14.46
CA PRO A 198 -21.73 29.77 14.94
C PRO A 198 -22.27 28.39 15.31
N TRP A 199 -23.57 28.27 15.61
CA TRP A 199 -24.23 27.00 15.93
C TRP A 199 -24.20 26.00 14.78
N ILE A 200 -24.18 26.44 13.52
CA ILE A 200 -24.11 25.53 12.36
C ILE A 200 -22.81 24.73 12.38
N THR A 201 -21.68 25.42 12.53
CA THR A 201 -20.36 24.79 12.56
C THR A 201 -20.20 23.91 13.80
N ILE A 202 -20.68 24.36 14.97
CA ILE A 202 -20.66 23.57 16.20
C ILE A 202 -21.45 22.27 16.00
N LYS A 203 -22.70 22.37 15.54
CA LYS A 203 -23.56 21.22 15.35
C LYS A 203 -23.04 20.24 14.31
N THR A 204 -22.51 20.76 13.20
CA THR A 204 -21.91 19.94 12.14
C THR A 204 -20.70 19.18 12.68
N ASN A 205 -19.84 19.83 13.46
CA ASN A 205 -18.72 19.16 14.13
C ASN A 205 -19.22 18.06 15.08
N ASP A 206 -20.21 18.33 15.92
CA ASP A 206 -20.74 17.35 16.89
C ASP A 206 -21.35 16.11 16.23
N LEU A 207 -22.10 16.30 15.13
CA LEU A 207 -22.66 15.21 14.33
C LEU A 207 -21.56 14.37 13.69
N MET A 208 -20.56 15.02 13.10
CA MET A 208 -19.44 14.33 12.46
C MET A 208 -18.53 13.63 13.47
N GLU A 209 -18.29 14.21 14.64
CA GLU A 209 -17.53 13.56 15.71
C GLU A 209 -18.23 12.27 16.16
N SER A 210 -19.55 12.33 16.35
CA SER A 210 -20.35 11.18 16.76
C SER A 210 -20.33 10.08 15.71
N LEU A 211 -20.46 10.44 14.43
CA LEU A 211 -20.39 9.50 13.31
C LEU A 211 -19.02 8.83 13.20
N LEU A 212 -17.93 9.62 13.16
CA LEU A 212 -16.59 9.09 13.00
C LEU A 212 -16.19 8.20 14.18
N LYS A 213 -16.59 8.55 15.41
CA LYS A 213 -16.40 7.66 16.57
C LYS A 213 -17.14 6.34 16.41
N LYS A 214 -18.39 6.39 15.93
CA LYS A 214 -19.19 5.19 15.67
C LYS A 214 -18.55 4.31 14.60
N ASP A 215 -18.07 4.88 13.50
CA ASP A 215 -17.39 4.12 12.44
C ASP A 215 -16.12 3.46 12.98
N TRP A 216 -15.36 4.21 13.77
CA TRP A 216 -14.14 3.73 14.41
C TRP A 216 -14.41 2.58 15.40
N ASP A 217 -15.37 2.75 16.31
CA ASP A 217 -15.70 1.77 17.35
C ASP A 217 -16.30 0.47 16.79
N ASN A 218 -16.96 0.55 15.63
CA ASN A 218 -17.47 -0.63 14.90
C ASN A 218 -16.44 -1.27 13.97
N GLU A 219 -15.19 -0.76 13.94
CA GLU A 219 -14.14 -1.18 13.00
C GLU A 219 -14.53 -1.04 11.51
N ASP A 220 -15.51 -0.18 11.20
CA ASP A 220 -15.90 0.15 9.82
C ASP A 220 -14.94 1.21 9.25
N TYR A 221 -13.71 0.79 9.04
CA TYR A 221 -12.63 1.67 8.58
C TYR A 221 -12.88 2.25 7.18
N ALA A 222 -13.68 1.57 6.36
CA ALA A 222 -14.05 2.05 5.04
C ALA A 222 -15.03 3.24 5.13
N ALA A 223 -16.05 3.14 5.99
CA ALA A 223 -16.94 4.25 6.29
C ALA A 223 -16.20 5.41 6.97
N PHE A 224 -15.35 5.11 7.97
CA PHE A 224 -14.52 6.10 8.65
C PHE A 224 -13.69 6.91 7.65
N ALA A 225 -13.03 6.24 6.70
CA ALA A 225 -12.22 6.87 5.66
C ALA A 225 -13.04 7.75 4.71
N LEU A 226 -14.19 7.24 4.25
CA LEU A 226 -15.10 7.99 3.38
C LEU A 226 -15.63 9.26 4.06
N HIS A 227 -16.19 9.13 5.27
CA HIS A 227 -16.76 10.24 6.03
C HIS A 227 -15.68 11.26 6.43
N SER A 228 -14.47 10.80 6.77
CA SER A 228 -13.32 11.67 7.04
C SER A 228 -12.96 12.55 5.84
N ARG A 229 -12.98 11.99 4.62
CA ARG A 229 -12.70 12.75 3.39
C ARG A 229 -13.77 13.79 3.10
N GLN A 230 -15.04 13.39 3.23
CA GLN A 230 -16.19 14.30 3.05
C GLN A 230 -16.10 15.47 4.04
N PHE A 231 -15.80 15.17 5.31
CA PHE A 231 -15.67 16.19 6.34
C PHE A 231 -14.46 17.11 6.14
N GLU A 232 -13.32 16.59 5.67
CA GLU A 232 -12.16 17.44 5.35
C GLU A 232 -12.48 18.49 4.28
N THR A 233 -13.30 18.14 3.29
CA THR A 233 -13.74 19.07 2.25
C THR A 233 -14.53 20.22 2.86
N PHE A 234 -15.50 19.93 3.75
CA PHE A 234 -16.26 20.94 4.49
C PHE A 234 -15.38 21.77 5.45
N ALA A 235 -14.57 21.09 6.27
CA ALA A 235 -13.79 21.73 7.31
C ALA A 235 -12.72 22.67 6.73
N SER A 236 -12.19 22.39 5.54
CA SER A 236 -11.19 23.24 4.88
C SER A 236 -11.69 24.66 4.60
N SER A 237 -12.99 24.85 4.38
CA SER A 237 -13.59 26.18 4.17
C SER A 237 -14.28 26.71 5.43
N ALA A 238 -15.06 25.88 6.12
CA ALA A 238 -15.95 26.30 7.19
C ALA A 238 -15.35 26.20 8.61
N SER A 239 -14.42 25.27 8.84
CA SER A 239 -13.84 25.05 10.17
C SER A 239 -12.40 24.50 10.15
N PRO A 240 -11.40 25.25 9.64
CA PRO A 240 -10.06 24.70 9.40
C PRO A 240 -9.30 24.28 10.66
N ARG A 241 -9.74 24.76 11.83
CA ARG A 241 -9.18 24.44 13.15
C ARG A 241 -10.05 23.44 13.95
N SER A 242 -10.94 22.71 13.28
CA SER A 242 -11.80 21.72 13.92
C SER A 242 -10.98 20.59 14.54
N LYS A 243 -11.26 20.25 15.80
CA LYS A 243 -10.68 19.07 16.47
C LYS A 243 -11.12 17.76 15.80
N VAL A 244 -12.31 17.76 15.19
CA VAL A 244 -12.85 16.60 14.44
C VAL A 244 -12.01 16.35 13.19
N LEU A 245 -11.50 17.42 12.55
CA LEU A 245 -10.63 17.30 11.38
C LEU A 245 -9.30 16.69 11.78
N THR A 246 -8.73 17.13 12.92
CA THR A 246 -7.52 16.52 13.49
C THR A 246 -7.74 15.04 13.82
N TYR A 247 -8.85 14.70 14.47
CA TYR A 247 -9.20 13.32 14.79
C TYR A 247 -9.31 12.43 13.54
N ALA A 248 -9.99 12.90 12.50
CA ALA A 248 -10.09 12.21 11.21
C ALA A 248 -8.70 11.91 10.62
N LYS A 249 -7.84 12.94 10.51
CA LYS A 249 -6.48 12.81 9.95
C LYS A 249 -5.61 11.86 10.76
N ASP A 250 -5.63 11.97 12.09
CA ASP A 250 -4.87 11.10 12.98
C ASP A 250 -5.35 9.64 12.90
N GLY A 251 -6.67 9.43 12.75
CA GLY A 251 -7.28 8.13 12.53
C GLY A 251 -6.77 7.46 11.24
N ILE A 252 -6.78 8.18 10.11
CA ILE A 252 -6.23 7.69 8.85
C ILE A 252 -4.74 7.37 8.96
N ALA A 253 -3.96 8.26 9.55
CA ALA A 253 -2.53 8.05 9.76
C ALA A 253 -2.26 6.84 10.69
N ARG A 254 -3.15 6.54 11.63
CA ARG A 254 -3.08 5.34 12.45
C ARG A 254 -3.39 4.08 11.63
N LEU A 255 -4.45 4.08 10.83
CA LEU A 255 -4.81 2.94 9.98
C LEU A 255 -3.68 2.60 8.99
N LEU A 256 -3.06 3.60 8.36
CA LEU A 256 -1.90 3.41 7.48
C LEU A 256 -0.73 2.76 8.21
N ARG A 257 -0.37 3.26 9.39
CA ARG A 257 0.72 2.66 10.21
C ARG A 257 0.39 1.22 10.62
N THR A 258 -0.86 0.93 10.93
CA THR A 258 -1.31 -0.42 11.25
C THR A 258 -1.21 -1.34 10.03
N ALA A 259 -1.68 -0.91 8.86
CA ALA A 259 -1.56 -1.67 7.60
C ALA A 259 -0.10 -1.99 7.26
N GLN A 260 0.79 -1.00 7.37
CA GLN A 260 2.23 -1.18 7.18
C GLN A 260 2.84 -2.19 8.17
N LYS A 261 2.38 -2.17 9.43
CA LYS A 261 2.82 -3.13 10.45
C LYS A 261 2.34 -4.55 10.09
N HIS A 262 1.08 -4.71 9.69
CA HIS A 262 0.54 -6.00 9.26
C HIS A 262 1.33 -6.58 8.08
N ALA A 263 1.62 -5.76 7.06
CA ALA A 263 2.43 -6.17 5.91
C ALA A 263 3.83 -6.64 6.32
N LYS A 264 4.50 -5.92 7.23
CA LYS A 264 5.84 -6.30 7.74
C LYS A 264 5.83 -7.54 8.63
N SER A 265 4.72 -7.82 9.30
CA SER A 265 4.56 -8.97 10.19
C SER A 265 4.03 -10.22 9.48
N GLY A 266 3.83 -10.18 8.16
CA GLY A 266 3.31 -11.32 7.39
C GLY A 266 1.79 -11.46 7.39
N ASN A 267 1.06 -10.52 8.02
CA ASN A 267 -0.40 -10.48 8.03
C ASN A 267 -0.90 -9.73 6.77
N TYR A 268 -0.64 -10.31 5.61
CA TYR A 268 -0.80 -9.62 4.32
C TYR A 268 -2.25 -9.30 4.00
N GLN A 269 -3.18 -10.21 4.31
CA GLN A 269 -4.61 -10.02 4.04
C GLN A 269 -5.15 -8.82 4.84
N GLU A 270 -4.86 -8.76 6.13
CA GLU A 270 -5.28 -7.66 7.01
C GLU A 270 -4.68 -6.32 6.57
N ALA A 271 -3.43 -6.31 6.08
CA ALA A 271 -2.82 -5.12 5.53
C ALA A 271 -3.55 -4.64 4.26
N ILE A 272 -3.84 -5.54 3.33
CA ILE A 272 -4.55 -5.23 2.08
C ILE A 272 -5.96 -4.71 2.39
N ASP A 273 -6.68 -5.32 3.33
CA ASP A 273 -8.03 -4.90 3.70
C ASP A 273 -8.03 -3.49 4.32
N LEU A 274 -7.05 -3.17 5.16
CA LEU A 274 -6.87 -1.81 5.67
C LEU A 274 -6.52 -0.81 4.56
N TYR A 275 -5.60 -1.15 3.65
CA TYR A 275 -5.27 -0.27 2.52
C TYR A 275 -6.49 0.00 1.62
N LYS A 276 -7.31 -1.03 1.35
CA LYS A 276 -8.57 -0.89 0.60
C LYS A 276 -9.55 0.02 1.32
N ALA A 277 -9.73 -0.14 2.62
CA ALA A 277 -10.59 0.73 3.43
C ALA A 277 -10.15 2.20 3.37
N ILE A 278 -8.84 2.45 3.47
CA ILE A 278 -8.24 3.79 3.39
C ILE A 278 -8.33 4.37 1.97
N GLY A 279 -8.49 3.53 0.94
CA GLY A 279 -8.58 3.91 -0.48
C GLY A 279 -9.66 4.96 -0.78
N ASN A 280 -10.70 5.05 0.06
CA ASN A 280 -11.74 6.08 -0.05
C ASN A 280 -11.27 7.48 0.37
N TYR A 281 -10.19 7.58 1.15
CA TYR A 281 -9.61 8.83 1.64
C TYR A 281 -8.41 9.26 0.79
N GLN A 282 -7.50 8.33 0.46
CA GLN A 282 -6.29 8.58 -0.33
C GLN A 282 -5.92 7.37 -1.19
N ASP A 283 -5.10 7.57 -2.23
CA ASP A 283 -4.64 6.46 -3.08
C ASP A 283 -3.66 5.53 -2.32
N THR A 284 -3.99 4.24 -2.28
CA THR A 284 -3.22 3.16 -1.64
C THR A 284 -2.89 2.01 -2.59
N LYS A 285 -3.09 2.19 -3.92
CA LYS A 285 -2.90 1.11 -4.91
C LYS A 285 -1.47 0.55 -4.91
N ALA A 286 -0.47 1.42 -4.78
CA ALA A 286 0.92 1.01 -4.73
C ALA A 286 1.24 0.18 -3.48
N ASP A 287 0.65 0.55 -2.33
CA ASP A 287 0.82 -0.19 -1.07
C ASP A 287 0.19 -1.60 -1.14
N ILE A 288 -0.99 -1.71 -1.77
CA ILE A 288 -1.66 -2.99 -2.03
C ILE A 288 -0.77 -3.88 -2.91
N GLN A 289 -0.31 -3.35 -4.06
CA GLN A 289 0.56 -4.11 -4.98
C GLN A 289 1.86 -4.57 -4.31
N ALA A 290 2.51 -3.69 -3.54
CA ALA A 290 3.71 -4.06 -2.79
C ALA A 290 3.44 -5.16 -1.75
N THR A 291 2.29 -5.11 -1.08
CA THR A 291 1.88 -6.12 -0.10
C THR A 291 1.53 -7.46 -0.76
N GLU A 292 0.85 -7.45 -1.90
CA GLU A 292 0.56 -8.66 -2.69
C GLU A 292 1.83 -9.33 -3.23
N LEU A 293 2.82 -8.53 -3.64
CA LEU A 293 4.13 -9.02 -4.04
C LEU A 293 4.88 -9.64 -2.86
N ALA A 294 4.89 -8.97 -1.70
CA ALA A 294 5.50 -9.51 -0.49
C ALA A 294 4.82 -10.81 -0.02
N TRP A 295 3.50 -10.90 -0.12
CA TRP A 295 2.75 -12.13 0.16
C TRP A 295 3.16 -13.24 -0.79
N THR A 296 3.20 -12.96 -2.09
CA THR A 296 3.63 -13.93 -3.11
C THR A 296 5.06 -14.39 -2.89
N ALA A 297 5.96 -13.50 -2.46
CA ALA A 297 7.33 -13.85 -2.10
C ALA A 297 7.43 -14.76 -0.88
N ALA A 298 6.57 -14.56 0.13
CA ALA A 298 6.51 -15.41 1.32
C ALA A 298 5.81 -16.75 1.05
N GLU A 299 4.84 -16.78 0.13
CA GLU A 299 4.10 -17.97 -0.29
C GLU A 299 4.13 -18.14 -1.82
N PRO A 300 5.27 -18.56 -2.41
CA PRO A 300 5.44 -18.63 -3.86
C PRO A 300 4.43 -19.53 -4.58
N VAL A 301 3.88 -20.53 -3.88
CA VAL A 301 2.84 -21.45 -4.40
C VAL A 301 1.61 -20.69 -4.96
N ARG A 302 1.35 -19.46 -4.51
CA ARG A 302 0.27 -18.60 -5.02
C ARG A 302 0.42 -18.23 -6.51
N LEU A 303 1.60 -18.41 -7.09
CA LEU A 303 1.82 -18.22 -8.54
C LEU A 303 1.25 -19.35 -9.38
N LEU A 304 0.98 -20.50 -8.78
CA LEU A 304 0.56 -21.69 -9.50
C LEU A 304 -0.97 -21.74 -9.65
N PRO A 305 -1.48 -22.36 -10.73
CA PRO A 305 -2.91 -22.58 -10.88
C PRO A 305 -3.43 -23.45 -9.74
N VAL A 306 -4.71 -23.30 -9.40
CA VAL A 306 -5.35 -24.19 -8.42
C VAL A 306 -5.35 -25.62 -9.01
N PRO A 307 -4.82 -26.63 -8.29
CA PRO A 307 -4.86 -28.02 -8.76
C PRO A 307 -6.29 -28.50 -8.96
N ASN A 308 -6.49 -29.47 -9.86
CA ASN A 308 -7.80 -30.06 -10.10
C ASN A 308 -8.27 -30.96 -8.94
N ASP A 309 -7.34 -31.41 -8.11
CA ASP A 309 -7.64 -32.11 -6.87
C ASP A 309 -7.85 -31.12 -5.71
N SER A 310 -8.68 -31.50 -4.75
CA SER A 310 -8.90 -30.70 -3.53
C SER A 310 -7.74 -30.78 -2.53
N GLU A 311 -6.64 -31.45 -2.87
CA GLU A 311 -5.56 -31.75 -1.95
C GLU A 311 -4.36 -30.80 -2.06
N GLY A 312 -4.30 -29.99 -3.11
CA GLY A 312 -3.29 -28.96 -3.27
C GLY A 312 -1.92 -29.52 -3.71
N TYR A 313 -0.92 -28.64 -3.78
CA TYR A 313 0.45 -29.04 -4.11
C TYR A 313 1.11 -29.78 -2.94
N LYS A 314 1.76 -30.92 -3.21
CA LYS A 314 2.34 -31.82 -2.21
C LYS A 314 3.77 -31.46 -1.85
N HIS A 315 4.56 -31.15 -2.87
CA HIS A 315 5.95 -30.74 -2.73
C HIS A 315 6.09 -29.36 -3.33
N VAL A 316 6.79 -28.46 -2.65
CA VAL A 316 6.96 -27.07 -3.09
C VAL A 316 8.40 -26.65 -2.82
N ALA A 317 9.06 -26.13 -3.84
CA ALA A 317 10.37 -25.49 -3.74
C ALA A 317 10.31 -24.15 -4.46
N GLY A 318 10.70 -23.06 -3.81
CA GLY A 318 10.61 -21.74 -4.42
C GLY A 318 11.59 -20.76 -3.80
N GLY A 319 11.58 -19.55 -4.33
CA GLY A 319 12.46 -18.49 -3.86
C GLY A 319 12.18 -17.17 -4.56
N VAL A 320 13.07 -16.22 -4.30
CA VAL A 320 12.96 -14.84 -4.77
C VAL A 320 14.24 -14.38 -5.44
N ASN A 321 14.14 -13.43 -6.36
CA ASN A 321 15.28 -12.72 -6.97
C ASN A 321 16.34 -13.66 -7.60
N GLN A 322 15.91 -14.76 -8.22
CA GLN A 322 16.76 -15.64 -9.02
C GLN A 322 16.08 -15.97 -10.35
N PHE A 323 16.83 -16.53 -11.29
CA PHE A 323 16.30 -17.01 -12.57
C PHE A 323 15.62 -15.90 -13.41
N GLY A 324 16.05 -14.64 -13.24
CA GLY A 324 15.43 -13.47 -13.89
C GLY A 324 14.02 -13.14 -13.39
N SER A 325 13.65 -13.61 -12.19
CA SER A 325 12.30 -13.48 -11.64
C SER A 325 12.30 -12.85 -10.24
N ASN A 326 11.23 -12.14 -9.91
CA ASN A 326 10.99 -11.63 -8.56
C ASN A 326 10.66 -12.77 -7.60
N VAL A 327 9.82 -13.70 -8.06
CA VAL A 327 9.39 -14.90 -7.32
C VAL A 327 9.32 -16.07 -8.30
N TYR A 328 9.79 -17.24 -7.88
CA TYR A 328 9.65 -18.50 -8.61
C TYR A 328 9.24 -19.64 -7.68
N VAL A 329 8.61 -20.64 -8.26
CA VAL A 329 8.16 -21.84 -7.55
C VAL A 329 8.14 -23.04 -8.50
N ALA A 330 8.60 -24.17 -8.01
CA ALA A 330 8.35 -25.50 -8.54
C ALA A 330 7.45 -26.24 -7.55
N ALA A 331 6.46 -26.97 -8.05
CA ALA A 331 5.60 -27.79 -7.22
C ALA A 331 5.13 -29.05 -7.94
N THR A 332 4.74 -30.09 -7.19
CA THR A 332 4.05 -31.26 -7.75
C THR A 332 2.67 -31.43 -7.14
N ASP A 333 1.71 -31.88 -7.95
CA ASP A 333 0.36 -32.23 -7.49
C ASP A 333 0.28 -33.69 -7.01
N ALA A 334 -0.92 -34.17 -6.66
CA ALA A 334 -1.12 -35.55 -6.21
C ALA A 334 -0.92 -36.61 -7.31
N SER A 335 -0.88 -36.20 -8.59
CA SER A 335 -0.60 -37.07 -9.74
C SER A 335 0.88 -37.05 -10.13
N ASN A 336 1.74 -36.49 -9.29
CA ASN A 336 3.16 -36.24 -9.57
C ASN A 336 3.39 -35.38 -10.83
N GLN A 337 2.41 -34.58 -11.27
CA GLN A 337 2.64 -33.62 -12.35
C GLN A 337 3.50 -32.47 -11.82
N LEU A 338 4.61 -32.18 -12.49
CA LEU A 338 5.51 -31.08 -12.14
C LEU A 338 5.00 -29.77 -12.74
N PHE A 339 4.93 -28.74 -11.91
CA PHE A 339 4.61 -27.38 -12.29
C PHE A 339 5.77 -26.47 -11.92
N PHE A 340 5.98 -25.45 -12.76
CA PHE A 340 6.88 -24.36 -12.47
C PHE A 340 6.19 -23.05 -12.79
N ALA A 341 6.30 -22.06 -11.90
CA ALA A 341 5.90 -20.70 -12.21
C ALA A 341 6.98 -19.71 -11.81
N ARG A 342 7.07 -18.62 -12.58
CA ARG A 342 7.91 -17.46 -12.25
C ARG A 342 7.19 -16.17 -12.60
N MET A 343 7.43 -15.15 -11.78
CA MET A 343 6.90 -13.81 -11.99
C MET A 343 8.04 -12.85 -12.35
N ASN A 344 7.91 -12.17 -13.48
CA ASN A 344 8.90 -11.19 -13.92
C ASN A 344 8.79 -9.86 -13.13
N SER A 345 9.68 -8.90 -13.43
CA SER A 345 9.70 -7.57 -12.79
C SER A 345 8.45 -6.73 -13.04
N GLU A 346 7.69 -7.04 -14.10
CA GLU A 346 6.45 -6.35 -14.46
C GLU A 346 5.20 -7.00 -13.84
N GLY A 347 5.38 -8.09 -13.07
CA GLY A 347 4.28 -8.83 -12.45
C GLY A 347 3.60 -9.85 -13.37
N SER A 348 4.11 -10.08 -14.58
CA SER A 348 3.62 -11.12 -15.46
C SER A 348 4.06 -12.49 -14.96
N VAL A 349 3.11 -13.41 -14.82
CA VAL A 349 3.34 -14.79 -14.37
C VAL A 349 3.40 -15.71 -15.59
N GLN A 350 4.47 -16.50 -15.66
CA GLN A 350 4.60 -17.62 -16.58
C GLN A 350 4.44 -18.91 -15.79
N THR A 351 3.61 -19.82 -16.28
CA THR A 351 3.43 -21.17 -15.72
C THR A 351 3.73 -22.22 -16.78
N LEU A 352 4.54 -23.20 -16.41
CA LEU A 352 4.88 -24.38 -17.21
C LEU A 352 4.48 -25.63 -16.43
N SER A 353 4.25 -26.73 -17.15
CA SER A 353 4.01 -28.02 -16.52
C SER A 353 4.58 -29.18 -17.35
N ASN A 354 4.93 -30.27 -16.68
CA ASN A 354 5.45 -31.48 -17.30
C ASN A 354 4.87 -32.71 -16.60
N ARG A 355 4.51 -33.72 -17.40
CA ARG A 355 3.86 -34.97 -16.98
C ARG A 355 4.76 -36.19 -17.12
N GLU A 356 6.06 -36.02 -17.34
CA GLU A 356 6.99 -37.14 -17.47
C GLU A 356 7.36 -37.73 -16.11
N LEU A 357 7.15 -36.98 -15.03
CA LEU A 357 7.20 -37.43 -13.64
C LEU A 357 5.98 -38.31 -13.25
N THR A 358 5.58 -39.23 -14.12
CA THR A 358 4.46 -40.17 -13.89
C THR A 358 4.85 -41.44 -13.13
N SER A 359 5.99 -41.45 -12.41
CA SER A 359 6.34 -42.62 -11.62
C SER A 359 5.23 -42.86 -10.58
N LEU A 360 4.77 -44.11 -10.45
CA LEU A 360 3.78 -44.55 -9.45
C LEU A 360 4.36 -44.46 -8.02
N GLU A 361 5.66 -44.17 -7.90
CA GLU A 361 6.39 -44.18 -6.66
C GLU A 361 6.24 -42.82 -5.94
N PRO A 362 6.06 -42.82 -4.61
CA PRO A 362 5.98 -41.58 -3.83
C PRO A 362 7.22 -40.69 -4.00
N ILE A 363 7.00 -39.39 -4.19
CA ILE A 363 8.07 -38.37 -4.12
C ILE A 363 8.48 -38.20 -2.66
N ARG A 364 9.78 -38.35 -2.39
CA ARG A 364 10.38 -38.15 -1.06
C ARG A 364 10.80 -36.70 -0.86
N SER A 365 11.44 -36.11 -1.85
CA SER A 365 11.92 -34.73 -1.78
C SER A 365 11.92 -34.07 -3.16
N MET A 366 11.84 -32.74 -3.15
CA MET A 366 12.00 -31.92 -4.33
C MET A 366 12.72 -30.63 -3.96
N ARG A 367 13.66 -30.23 -4.79
CA ARG A 367 14.43 -28.99 -4.63
C ARG A 367 14.76 -28.37 -5.97
N ILE A 368 15.07 -27.08 -5.96
CA ILE A 368 15.73 -26.41 -7.08
C ILE A 368 17.22 -26.41 -6.77
N ASP A 369 18.01 -27.07 -7.62
CA ASP A 369 19.43 -27.30 -7.36
C ASP A 369 20.27 -26.11 -7.85
N PRO A 370 21.02 -25.41 -6.98
CA PRO A 370 21.75 -24.21 -7.36
C PRO A 370 22.99 -24.49 -8.22
N THR A 371 23.53 -25.72 -8.19
CA THR A 371 24.75 -26.08 -8.93
C THR A 371 24.43 -26.47 -10.36
N LEU A 372 23.31 -27.19 -10.57
CA LEU A 372 22.82 -27.52 -11.90
C LEU A 372 22.11 -26.34 -12.57
N SER A 373 21.57 -25.41 -11.79
CA SER A 373 20.89 -24.23 -12.31
C SER A 373 21.86 -23.16 -12.84
N THR A 374 21.40 -22.36 -13.79
CA THR A 374 22.08 -21.13 -14.24
C THR A 374 21.33 -19.90 -13.76
N SER A 375 21.83 -18.70 -14.06
CA SER A 375 21.15 -17.44 -13.71
C SER A 375 19.78 -17.25 -14.38
N SER A 376 19.45 -18.04 -15.42
CA SER A 376 18.20 -17.94 -16.18
C SER A 376 17.42 -19.25 -16.27
N THR A 377 18.08 -20.38 -15.99
CA THR A 377 17.55 -21.72 -16.23
C THR A 377 17.60 -22.52 -14.93
N PRO A 378 16.47 -22.59 -14.18
CA PRO A 378 16.41 -23.41 -12.99
C PRO A 378 16.36 -24.90 -13.33
N VAL A 379 16.99 -25.70 -12.48
CA VAL A 379 16.92 -27.17 -12.52
C VAL A 379 16.21 -27.68 -11.28
N VAL A 380 15.08 -28.36 -11.49
CA VAL A 380 14.31 -29.02 -10.44
C VAL A 380 14.81 -30.46 -10.30
N VAL A 381 15.23 -30.85 -9.11
CA VAL A 381 15.63 -32.22 -8.77
C VAL A 381 14.57 -32.83 -7.88
N VAL A 382 14.12 -34.03 -8.25
CA VAL A 382 13.11 -34.81 -7.55
C VAL A 382 13.72 -36.15 -7.17
N GLU A 383 13.48 -36.55 -5.92
CA GLU A 383 13.86 -37.87 -5.39
C GLU A 383 12.59 -38.67 -5.15
N THR A 384 12.45 -39.82 -5.79
CA THR A 384 11.32 -40.75 -5.59
C THR A 384 11.80 -42.09 -5.05
N GLU A 385 10.85 -42.92 -4.61
CA GLU A 385 11.18 -44.32 -4.37
C GLU A 385 11.59 -45.01 -5.68
N SER A 386 12.39 -46.07 -5.54
CA SER A 386 12.93 -46.85 -6.65
C SER A 386 12.65 -48.33 -6.41
N ALA A 387 12.29 -49.04 -7.49
CA ALA A 387 12.09 -50.49 -7.46
C ALA A 387 13.42 -51.27 -7.59
N THR A 388 14.49 -50.62 -8.05
CA THR A 388 15.78 -51.27 -8.40
C THR A 388 16.93 -50.86 -7.47
N ARG A 389 16.81 -49.69 -6.82
CA ARG A 389 17.79 -49.09 -5.90
C ARG A 389 17.10 -48.39 -4.73
N LYS A 390 17.87 -47.69 -3.88
CA LYS A 390 17.29 -46.94 -2.75
C LYS A 390 16.45 -45.75 -3.20
N THR A 391 16.90 -45.02 -4.23
CA THR A 391 16.29 -43.76 -4.65
C THR A 391 16.37 -43.62 -6.17
N LEU A 392 15.31 -43.07 -6.74
CA LEU A 392 15.29 -42.66 -8.13
C LEU A 392 15.44 -41.14 -8.18
N TYR A 393 16.52 -40.70 -8.82
CA TYR A 393 16.82 -39.28 -9.01
C TYR A 393 16.39 -38.84 -10.40
N ALA A 394 15.50 -37.86 -10.47
CA ALA A 394 15.07 -37.22 -11.71
C ALA A 394 15.40 -35.72 -11.65
N ALA A 395 15.96 -35.18 -12.73
CA ALA A 395 16.21 -33.74 -12.85
C ALA A 395 15.55 -33.17 -14.10
N PHE A 396 15.03 -31.95 -13.97
CA PHE A 396 14.30 -31.25 -15.01
C PHE A 396 14.85 -29.84 -15.18
N GLU A 397 15.28 -29.51 -16.39
CA GLU A 397 15.66 -28.18 -16.79
C GLU A 397 14.43 -27.38 -17.20
N VAL A 398 14.22 -26.22 -16.60
CA VAL A 398 13.10 -25.34 -16.91
C VAL A 398 13.55 -24.30 -17.95
N LEU A 399 13.16 -24.55 -19.20
CA LEU A 399 13.40 -23.64 -20.33
C LEU A 399 12.29 -22.59 -20.42
N GLU A 400 12.41 -21.69 -21.40
CA GLU A 400 11.45 -20.60 -21.58
C GLU A 400 10.03 -21.09 -21.90
N ASP A 401 9.87 -22.16 -22.68
CA ASP A 401 8.58 -22.65 -23.19
C ASP A 401 8.18 -24.04 -22.67
N ARG A 402 9.08 -24.73 -21.97
CA ARG A 402 8.88 -26.12 -21.54
C ARG A 402 9.76 -26.50 -20.35
N ILE A 403 9.37 -27.57 -19.67
CA ILE A 403 10.20 -28.26 -18.69
C ILE A 403 10.71 -29.54 -19.36
N LYS A 404 12.03 -29.72 -19.41
CA LYS A 404 12.73 -30.79 -20.13
C LYS A 404 13.47 -31.71 -19.15
N PRO A 405 13.34 -33.04 -19.24
CA PRO A 405 14.14 -33.95 -18.43
C PRO A 405 15.64 -33.87 -18.79
N MET A 406 16.51 -33.97 -17.78
CA MET A 406 17.96 -34.00 -17.92
C MET A 406 18.53 -35.39 -17.69
N PHE A 407 18.06 -36.06 -16.63
CA PHE A 407 18.48 -37.42 -16.30
C PHE A 407 17.44 -38.13 -15.45
N TRP A 408 17.54 -39.46 -15.45
CA TRP A 408 16.73 -40.37 -14.67
C TRP A 408 17.62 -41.53 -14.21
N ILE A 409 17.96 -41.56 -12.92
CA ILE A 409 19.00 -42.47 -12.42
C ILE A 409 18.53 -43.15 -11.13
N ASP A 410 18.38 -44.46 -11.17
CA ASP A 410 18.22 -45.29 -9.98
C ASP A 410 19.59 -45.51 -9.34
N ALA A 411 19.75 -45.12 -8.07
CA ALA A 411 21.02 -45.23 -7.35
C ALA A 411 20.83 -45.31 -5.84
N ASP A 412 21.91 -45.67 -5.14
CA ASP A 412 21.91 -45.63 -3.67
C ASP A 412 22.14 -44.22 -3.13
N ASP A 413 22.91 -43.40 -3.85
CA ASP A 413 23.19 -42.00 -3.54
C ASP A 413 23.61 -41.24 -4.83
N LEU A 414 23.37 -39.92 -4.87
CA LEU A 414 23.77 -39.05 -5.98
C LEU A 414 24.29 -37.71 -5.44
N SER A 415 25.48 -37.33 -5.89
CA SER A 415 26.08 -36.03 -5.57
C SER A 415 26.50 -35.28 -6.83
N ILE A 416 26.17 -34.00 -6.86
CA ILE A 416 26.53 -33.08 -7.94
C ILE A 416 27.89 -32.47 -7.58
N GLN A 417 28.91 -32.74 -8.39
CA GLN A 417 30.28 -32.27 -8.16
C GLN A 417 30.51 -30.92 -8.82
N ALA A 418 30.03 -30.79 -10.06
CA ALA A 418 30.09 -29.60 -10.89
C ALA A 418 28.80 -29.55 -11.73
N PRO A 419 28.49 -28.41 -12.39
CA PRO A 419 27.28 -28.27 -13.21
C PRO A 419 27.13 -29.33 -14.31
N ASP A 420 28.25 -29.93 -14.73
CA ASP A 420 28.35 -30.94 -15.78
C ASP A 420 28.75 -32.33 -15.28
N THR A 421 28.95 -32.54 -13.97
CA THR A 421 29.52 -33.80 -13.45
C THR A 421 28.76 -34.31 -12.24
N LEU A 422 28.28 -35.57 -12.32
CA LEU A 422 27.60 -36.28 -11.25
C LEU A 422 28.44 -37.47 -10.78
N HIS A 423 28.49 -37.68 -9.47
CA HIS A 423 28.91 -38.94 -8.87
C HIS A 423 27.69 -39.70 -8.38
N VAL A 424 27.54 -40.92 -8.86
CA VAL A 424 26.37 -41.76 -8.59
C VAL A 424 26.84 -43.05 -7.94
N VAL A 425 26.40 -43.31 -6.72
CA VAL A 425 26.81 -44.48 -5.94
C VAL A 425 25.89 -45.66 -6.26
N ASN A 426 26.49 -46.75 -6.72
CA ASN A 426 25.81 -48.00 -7.05
C ASN A 426 24.57 -47.80 -7.95
N PRO A 427 24.72 -47.18 -9.15
CA PRO A 427 23.60 -47.04 -10.07
C PRO A 427 23.05 -48.40 -10.52
N HIS A 428 21.81 -48.41 -10.97
CA HIS A 428 21.28 -49.50 -11.79
C HIS A 428 21.79 -49.36 -13.23
N GLY A 429 22.47 -50.38 -13.76
CA GLY A 429 23.04 -50.35 -15.11
C GLY A 429 24.54 -50.00 -15.14
N GLN A 430 24.92 -48.95 -15.86
CA GLN A 430 26.34 -48.61 -16.08
C GLN A 430 27.01 -48.13 -14.78
N GLY A 431 28.09 -48.80 -14.37
CA GLY A 431 28.80 -48.52 -13.12
C GLY A 431 28.18 -49.13 -11.86
N GLU A 432 27.30 -50.13 -12.02
CA GLU A 432 26.72 -50.90 -10.93
C GLU A 432 27.77 -51.49 -9.97
N GLY A 433 27.52 -51.39 -8.66
CA GLY A 433 28.43 -51.82 -7.60
C GLY A 433 29.52 -50.81 -7.22
N GLU A 434 29.77 -49.79 -8.03
CA GLU A 434 30.83 -48.80 -7.86
C GLU A 434 30.27 -47.37 -7.74
N THR A 435 31.14 -46.37 -7.62
CA THR A 435 30.74 -44.96 -7.82
C THR A 435 30.95 -44.58 -9.28
N ALA A 436 29.87 -44.46 -10.04
CA ALA A 436 29.88 -44.04 -11.43
C ALA A 436 30.03 -42.52 -11.58
N ILE A 437 30.72 -42.10 -12.64
CA ILE A 437 30.90 -40.72 -13.05
C ILE A 437 30.07 -40.48 -14.31
N PHE A 438 29.10 -39.57 -14.22
CA PHE A 438 28.31 -39.12 -15.37
C PHE A 438 28.71 -37.69 -15.71
N VAL A 439 28.95 -37.42 -17.00
CA VAL A 439 29.30 -36.09 -17.50
C VAL A 439 28.24 -35.62 -18.49
N ARG A 440 27.90 -34.33 -18.43
CA ARG A 440 26.92 -33.71 -19.31
C ARG A 440 27.52 -33.51 -20.70
N TYR A 441 26.93 -34.16 -21.70
CA TYR A 441 27.20 -33.93 -23.12
C TYR A 441 25.96 -33.35 -23.78
N GLY A 442 25.99 -32.04 -24.04
CA GLY A 442 24.84 -31.29 -24.52
C GLY A 442 23.71 -31.31 -23.49
N ASP A 443 22.64 -32.03 -23.81
CA ASP A 443 21.39 -32.02 -23.05
C ASP A 443 21.26 -33.15 -22.02
N ASN A 444 22.12 -34.16 -22.08
CA ASN A 444 22.00 -35.37 -21.26
C ASN A 444 23.28 -35.65 -20.48
N PHE A 445 23.14 -36.36 -19.37
CA PHE A 445 24.27 -36.93 -18.63
C PHE A 445 24.56 -38.34 -19.13
N GLU A 446 25.81 -38.58 -19.53
CA GLU A 446 26.26 -39.88 -20.04
C GLU A 446 27.33 -40.46 -19.12
N PHE A 447 27.31 -41.79 -18.96
CA PHE A 447 28.32 -42.51 -18.19
C PHE A 447 29.69 -42.38 -18.87
N THR A 448 30.70 -41.95 -18.10
CA THR A 448 32.08 -41.78 -18.60
C THR A 448 33.08 -42.71 -17.93
N GLY A 449 32.73 -43.30 -16.80
CA GLY A 449 33.60 -44.23 -16.09
C GLY A 449 33.16 -44.43 -14.64
N VAL A 450 33.98 -45.17 -13.89
CA VAL A 450 33.84 -45.32 -12.44
C VAL A 450 34.97 -44.57 -11.75
N LYS A 451 34.68 -43.96 -10.62
CA LYS A 451 35.67 -43.33 -9.76
C LYS A 451 36.62 -44.41 -9.26
N GLN A 452 37.88 -44.35 -9.70
CA GLN A 452 38.89 -45.29 -9.24
C GLN A 452 39.09 -45.11 -7.73
N SER A 453 38.83 -46.18 -6.98
CA SER A 453 39.18 -46.27 -5.58
C SER A 453 40.65 -46.72 -5.49
N TYR A 454 41.52 -45.82 -5.05
CA TYR A 454 42.90 -46.13 -4.69
C TYR A 454 43.09 -45.94 -3.19
N VAL A 455 44.01 -46.70 -2.60
CA VAL A 455 44.43 -46.52 -1.21
C VAL A 455 45.65 -45.61 -1.19
N ASP A 456 45.60 -44.52 -0.44
CA ASP A 456 46.76 -43.67 -0.18
C ASP A 456 47.71 -44.40 0.79
N ILE A 457 48.96 -44.57 0.38
CA ILE A 457 49.97 -45.30 1.13
C ILE A 457 51.30 -44.54 1.12
N ASP A 458 52.21 -44.96 1.99
CA ASP A 458 53.62 -44.59 1.88
C ASP A 458 54.32 -45.43 0.80
N ALA A 459 55.19 -44.82 0.00
CA ALA A 459 55.95 -45.46 -1.05
C ALA A 459 56.73 -46.71 -0.56
N ASP A 460 57.24 -46.67 0.68
CA ASP A 460 58.00 -47.76 1.31
C ASP A 460 57.13 -48.94 1.73
N THR A 461 55.80 -48.77 1.72
CA THR A 461 54.80 -49.78 2.11
C THR A 461 54.10 -50.44 0.93
N VAL A 462 54.44 -50.08 -0.31
CA VAL A 462 53.77 -50.55 -1.53
C VAL A 462 53.66 -52.07 -1.65
N SER A 463 54.66 -52.81 -1.15
CA SER A 463 54.65 -54.27 -1.16
C SER A 463 53.67 -54.93 -0.20
N GLN A 464 53.09 -54.17 0.75
CA GLN A 464 52.05 -54.64 1.65
C GLN A 464 50.65 -54.64 1.00
N TYR A 465 50.53 -54.08 -0.20
CA TYR A 465 49.27 -53.93 -0.94
C TYR A 465 49.31 -54.67 -2.31
N PRO A 466 49.50 -56.00 -2.32
CA PRO A 466 49.65 -56.75 -3.57
C PRO A 466 48.38 -56.71 -4.42
N GLY A 467 48.51 -56.30 -5.68
CA GLY A 467 47.40 -56.22 -6.65
C GLY A 467 46.38 -55.09 -6.40
N THR A 468 46.49 -54.36 -5.29
CA THR A 468 45.63 -53.22 -4.96
C THR A 468 46.10 -51.97 -5.70
N LEU A 469 45.17 -51.15 -6.19
CA LEU A 469 45.48 -49.85 -6.76
C LEU A 469 45.82 -48.89 -5.63
N VAL A 470 47.04 -48.39 -5.61
CA VAL A 470 47.53 -47.52 -4.53
C VAL A 470 48.08 -46.23 -5.09
N ARG A 471 48.01 -45.16 -4.29
CA ARG A 471 48.58 -43.86 -4.61
C ARG A 471 49.60 -43.46 -3.55
N PHE A 472 50.77 -43.03 -3.99
CA PHE A 472 51.87 -42.61 -3.12
C PHE A 472 52.75 -41.57 -3.82
N THR A 473 53.53 -40.83 -3.05
CA THR A 473 54.52 -39.87 -3.55
C THR A 473 55.92 -40.47 -3.46
N SER A 474 56.74 -40.30 -4.49
CA SER A 474 58.15 -40.71 -4.47
C SER A 474 59.02 -39.77 -5.32
N THR A 475 60.33 -39.76 -5.10
CA THR A 475 61.27 -38.97 -5.89
C THR A 475 61.88 -39.84 -6.98
N ILE A 476 61.66 -39.50 -8.25
CA ILE A 476 62.28 -40.17 -9.39
C ILE A 476 63.78 -39.80 -9.42
N THR A 477 64.65 -40.80 -9.25
CA THR A 477 66.10 -40.61 -9.14
C THR A 477 66.86 -40.90 -10.43
N SER A 478 66.24 -41.58 -11.39
CA SER A 478 66.87 -41.95 -12.66
C SER A 478 65.90 -41.78 -13.84
N PRO A 479 65.71 -40.56 -14.38
CA PRO A 479 64.72 -40.30 -15.42
C PRO A 479 64.89 -41.24 -16.64
N GLY A 480 63.78 -41.66 -17.22
CA GLY A 480 63.77 -42.68 -18.27
C GLY A 480 62.39 -42.88 -18.89
N THR A 481 62.29 -43.70 -19.94
CA THR A 481 61.02 -44.07 -20.58
C THR A 481 60.77 -45.56 -20.36
N GLY A 482 59.54 -45.93 -19.98
CA GLY A 482 59.15 -47.33 -19.80
C GLY A 482 59.44 -47.88 -18.41
N GLU A 483 60.65 -47.65 -17.88
CA GLU A 483 61.09 -48.10 -16.55
C GLU A 483 61.99 -47.02 -15.92
N THR A 484 61.78 -46.72 -14.64
CA THR A 484 62.63 -45.79 -13.86
C THR A 484 62.83 -46.28 -12.43
N LEU A 485 63.94 -45.88 -11.82
CA LEU A 485 64.13 -45.98 -10.38
C LEU A 485 63.55 -44.73 -9.71
N ALA A 486 62.82 -44.95 -8.62
CA ALA A 486 62.36 -43.90 -7.73
C ALA A 486 62.70 -44.26 -6.30
N PHE A 487 62.76 -43.26 -5.44
CA PHE A 487 63.06 -43.38 -4.02
C PHE A 487 61.87 -42.91 -3.21
N GLY A 488 61.36 -43.78 -2.34
CA GLY A 488 60.41 -43.42 -1.30
C GLY A 488 61.09 -42.60 -0.20
N GLU A 489 60.74 -42.84 1.06
CA GLU A 489 61.46 -42.21 2.18
C GLU A 489 62.74 -42.97 2.54
N ASN A 490 62.70 -44.31 2.50
CA ASN A 490 63.80 -45.17 2.95
C ASN A 490 64.15 -46.28 1.97
N LYS A 491 63.36 -46.49 0.90
CA LYS A 491 63.57 -47.60 -0.04
C LYS A 491 63.47 -47.16 -1.49
N TYR A 492 64.27 -47.82 -2.34
CA TYR A 492 64.12 -47.73 -3.78
C TYR A 492 62.95 -48.59 -4.25
N LEU A 493 62.25 -48.09 -5.25
CA LEU A 493 61.16 -48.76 -5.96
C LEU A 493 61.36 -48.59 -7.46
N LEU A 494 60.96 -49.60 -8.22
CA LEU A 494 61.04 -49.60 -9.66
C LEU A 494 59.66 -49.30 -10.24
N LEU A 495 59.54 -48.20 -10.97
CA LEU A 495 58.32 -47.81 -11.65
C LEU A 495 58.37 -48.33 -13.09
N GLN A 496 57.33 -49.05 -13.52
CA GLN A 496 57.20 -49.58 -14.88
C GLN A 496 55.87 -49.13 -15.50
N GLY A 497 55.88 -48.64 -16.73
CA GLY A 497 54.66 -48.25 -17.45
C GLY A 497 54.95 -47.48 -18.72
N ASP A 498 53.94 -47.26 -19.55
CA ASP A 498 54.07 -46.53 -20.81
C ASP A 498 54.11 -45.00 -20.58
N PHE A 499 55.12 -44.57 -19.82
CA PHE A 499 55.32 -43.18 -19.41
C PHE A 499 56.78 -42.76 -19.62
N THR A 500 56.98 -41.46 -19.76
CA THR A 500 58.30 -40.82 -19.60
C THR A 500 58.36 -40.25 -18.19
N PHE A 501 59.44 -40.58 -17.47
CA PHE A 501 59.67 -40.21 -16.08
C PHE A 501 60.72 -39.10 -16.00
N TYR A 502 60.33 -37.95 -15.46
CA TYR A 502 61.21 -36.81 -15.20
C TYR A 502 61.80 -36.89 -13.79
N GLU A 503 63.01 -36.38 -13.60
CA GLU A 503 63.66 -36.31 -12.29
C GLU A 503 62.89 -35.34 -11.37
N GLY A 504 62.63 -35.75 -10.14
CA GLY A 504 61.90 -34.94 -9.15
C GLY A 504 60.80 -35.72 -8.41
N GLU A 505 60.08 -35.01 -7.55
CA GLU A 505 58.94 -35.58 -6.82
C GLU A 505 57.77 -35.86 -7.77
N ALA A 506 57.18 -37.04 -7.67
CA ALA A 506 56.04 -37.45 -8.46
C ALA A 506 54.99 -38.14 -7.58
N THR A 507 53.71 -37.91 -7.88
CA THR A 507 52.60 -38.70 -7.32
C THR A 507 52.26 -39.82 -8.29
N ILE A 508 52.39 -41.07 -7.83
CA ILE A 508 52.20 -42.28 -8.62
C ILE A 508 50.91 -42.95 -8.19
N THR A 509 50.12 -43.42 -9.16
CA THR A 509 49.07 -44.41 -8.94
C THR A 509 49.39 -45.66 -9.74
N GLY A 510 49.42 -46.81 -9.07
CA GLY A 510 49.82 -48.06 -9.69
C GLY A 510 49.58 -49.27 -8.81
N ARG A 511 50.04 -50.44 -9.26
CA ARG A 511 49.90 -51.70 -8.54
C ARG A 511 51.24 -52.35 -8.32
N PHE A 512 51.46 -52.85 -7.11
CA PHE A 512 52.61 -53.69 -6.82
C PHE A 512 52.51 -55.01 -7.60
N THR A 513 53.52 -55.32 -8.42
CA THR A 513 53.54 -56.52 -9.29
C THR A 513 54.57 -57.57 -8.89
N GLY A 514 55.51 -57.24 -8.00
CA GLY A 514 56.53 -58.17 -7.52
C GLY A 514 57.82 -57.45 -7.14
N TYR A 515 58.91 -58.20 -7.02
CA TYR A 515 60.25 -57.65 -6.78
C TYR A 515 61.15 -57.90 -7.98
N LYS A 516 62.09 -56.98 -8.24
CA LYS A 516 63.17 -57.15 -9.23
C LYS A 516 64.52 -57.02 -8.52
N GLU A 517 65.47 -57.84 -8.94
CA GLU A 517 66.87 -57.76 -8.48
C GLU A 517 67.57 -56.62 -9.22
N LEU A 518 68.21 -55.72 -8.46
CA LEU A 518 69.12 -54.71 -8.98
C LEU A 518 70.52 -54.93 -8.43
N TYR A 519 71.51 -54.76 -9.30
CA TYR A 519 72.93 -54.79 -8.94
C TYR A 519 73.41 -53.37 -8.70
N THR A 520 73.88 -53.07 -7.49
CA THR A 520 74.50 -51.78 -7.17
C THR A 520 76.00 -51.95 -6.92
N GLU A 521 76.80 -51.04 -7.47
CA GLU A 521 78.25 -50.96 -7.17
C GLU A 521 78.46 -50.40 -5.76
N ALA A 522 79.38 -51.00 -4.99
CA ALA A 522 79.72 -50.53 -3.65
C ALA A 522 80.41 -49.15 -3.71
N PRO A 523 80.11 -48.21 -2.79
CA PRO A 523 80.73 -46.88 -2.81
C PRO A 523 82.25 -46.99 -2.59
N SER A 524 83.04 -46.45 -3.52
CA SER A 524 84.49 -46.39 -3.44
C SER A 524 84.94 -45.35 -2.40
N THR A 525 85.54 -45.80 -1.30
CA THR A 525 86.36 -44.94 -0.44
C THR A 525 87.69 -44.66 -1.16
N HIS A 526 87.94 -43.39 -1.52
CA HIS A 526 89.24 -42.95 -2.03
C HIS A 526 89.92 -42.07 -0.99
N ASP A 527 91.09 -42.52 -0.53
CA ASP A 527 92.03 -41.80 0.33
C ASP A 527 92.66 -40.59 -0.40
N GLY A 528 93.08 -39.59 0.37
CA GLY A 528 94.06 -38.59 -0.04
C GLY A 528 95.35 -38.77 0.76
N GLU A 529 96.38 -39.34 0.11
CA GLU A 529 97.78 -39.29 0.53
C GLU A 529 98.56 -38.19 -0.20
N ASP A 530 99.61 -37.68 0.45
CA ASP A 530 100.92 -37.29 -0.12
C ASP A 530 101.90 -37.30 1.09
N GLN A 531 103.14 -37.81 1.13
CA GLN A 531 104.07 -38.30 0.10
C GLN A 531 105.34 -38.92 0.78
N PHE A 532 105.94 -39.94 0.12
CA PHE A 532 107.37 -40.41 0.09
C PHE A 532 108.07 -40.88 1.41
N THR A 533 108.78 -42.03 1.51
CA THR A 533 109.74 -42.70 0.59
C THR A 533 109.95 -44.22 0.87
N SER A 534 110.27 -44.95 -0.22
CA SER A 534 111.21 -46.09 -0.39
C SER A 534 110.87 -47.57 -0.02
N THR A 535 110.65 -48.36 -1.09
CA THR A 535 111.14 -49.75 -1.42
C THR A 535 110.55 -50.98 -0.68
N PRO A 536 110.64 -52.21 -1.26
CA PRO A 536 109.98 -52.72 -2.48
C PRO A 536 109.27 -54.09 -2.23
N ASP A 537 108.66 -54.65 -3.29
CA ASP A 537 108.01 -55.98 -3.39
C ASP A 537 106.68 -56.19 -2.64
N GLU A 538 105.59 -56.30 -3.41
CA GLU A 538 104.78 -57.53 -3.48
C GLU A 538 103.60 -57.34 -4.46
N THR A 539 103.33 -58.39 -5.23
CA THR A 539 102.14 -58.57 -6.08
C THR A 539 100.85 -58.38 -5.27
N ILE A 540 100.12 -57.28 -5.52
CA ILE A 540 98.75 -57.11 -5.03
C ILE A 540 97.78 -57.52 -6.14
N ILE A 541 97.13 -58.66 -5.92
CA ILE A 541 95.91 -59.08 -6.60
C ILE A 541 94.81 -58.11 -6.13
N THR A 542 94.29 -57.27 -7.02
CA THR A 542 93.05 -56.50 -6.77
C THR A 542 91.86 -57.46 -6.69
N PRO A 543 91.10 -57.50 -5.58
CA PRO A 543 89.84 -58.22 -5.55
C PRO A 543 88.77 -57.45 -6.32
N GLU A 544 87.96 -58.16 -7.10
CA GLU A 544 86.72 -57.64 -7.68
C GLU A 544 85.81 -57.06 -6.58
N PRO A 545 85.16 -55.90 -6.81
CA PRO A 545 84.17 -55.40 -5.89
C PRO A 545 82.96 -56.34 -5.88
N ALA A 546 82.59 -56.83 -4.69
CA ALA A 546 81.40 -57.63 -4.49
C ALA A 546 80.16 -56.77 -4.81
N ALA A 547 79.47 -57.09 -5.91
CA ALA A 547 78.19 -56.48 -6.27
C ALA A 547 77.16 -56.83 -5.18
N GLN A 548 76.50 -55.82 -4.62
CA GLN A 548 75.43 -56.02 -3.66
C GLN A 548 74.11 -56.13 -4.43
N ILE A 549 73.39 -57.25 -4.24
CA ILE A 549 72.06 -57.46 -4.83
C ILE A 549 71.03 -56.85 -3.88
N ILE A 550 70.21 -55.93 -4.39
CA ILE A 550 69.05 -55.39 -3.67
C ILE A 550 67.76 -55.81 -4.39
N TYR A 551 66.75 -56.19 -3.61
CA TYR A 551 65.41 -56.51 -4.14
C TYR A 551 64.54 -55.27 -4.02
N VAL A 552 64.15 -54.68 -5.15
CA VAL A 552 63.29 -53.50 -5.17
C VAL A 552 61.86 -53.89 -5.54
N PRO A 553 60.84 -53.36 -4.84
CA PRO A 553 59.46 -53.52 -5.24
C PRO A 553 59.21 -52.87 -6.60
N VAL A 554 58.48 -53.57 -7.46
CA VAL A 554 58.07 -53.12 -8.78
C VAL A 554 56.62 -52.65 -8.73
N VAL A 555 56.38 -51.46 -9.25
CA VAL A 555 55.05 -50.86 -9.36
C VAL A 555 54.74 -50.67 -10.84
N GLN A 556 53.70 -51.36 -11.29
CA GLN A 556 53.10 -51.07 -12.59
C GLN A 556 52.32 -49.77 -12.46
N VAL A 557 52.83 -48.71 -13.06
CA VAL A 557 52.24 -47.38 -13.07
C VAL A 557 51.05 -47.38 -14.01
N GLU A 558 49.91 -46.90 -13.51
CA GLU A 558 48.67 -46.70 -14.26
C GLU A 558 48.40 -45.21 -14.51
N SER A 559 48.84 -44.34 -13.59
CA SER A 559 48.90 -42.89 -13.81
C SER A 559 50.03 -42.25 -12.99
N ILE A 560 50.52 -41.11 -13.46
CA ILE A 560 51.58 -40.36 -12.78
C ILE A 560 51.38 -38.86 -12.97
N MET A 561 51.60 -38.10 -11.90
CA MET A 561 51.59 -36.64 -11.88
C MET A 561 52.99 -36.20 -11.46
N GLN A 562 53.74 -35.60 -12.38
CA GLN A 562 55.15 -35.20 -12.24
C GLN A 562 55.30 -33.69 -12.41
#